data_AF-A0AAE9GX67-F1
#
_entry.id   AF-A0AAE9GX67-F1
#
_cell.length_a   1.000
_cell.length_b   1.000
_cell.length_c   1.000
_cell.angle_alpha   90.00
_cell.angle_beta   90.00
_cell.angle_gamma   90.00
#
_symmetry.space_group_name_H-M   'P 1'
#
loop_
_entity.id
_entity.type
_entity.pdbx_description
1 polymer ?
#
loop_
_entity_poly.entity_id
_entity_poly.type
_entity_poly.pdbx_seq_one_letter_code
_entity_poly.pdbx_strand_id
1 'polypeptide(L)'
;MNASPYWLQPAPYRNLAALTAFAGSLLLWRYWPQQDMAAFAAVLLLFFGALVAMAAVLLALRLRQSGTTVQCLLLMLWQIGLPLVLMSRLYHQAV
;
A
#
# COMPACT_ATOMS: atom_id res chain seq x y z
N MET A 1 -32.76 10.59 -1.41
CA MET A 1 -31.50 9.89 -1.78
C MET A 1 -30.68 9.72 -0.51
N ASN A 2 -30.67 8.53 0.10
CA ASN A 2 -29.80 8.25 1.24
C ASN A 2 -28.37 8.11 0.70
N ALA A 3 -27.60 9.19 0.76
CA ALA A 3 -26.18 9.16 0.46
C ALA A 3 -25.51 8.21 1.47
N SER A 4 -24.91 7.12 0.97
CA SER A 4 -24.12 6.23 1.83
C SER A 4 -23.08 7.07 2.59
N PRO A 5 -22.97 6.90 3.92
CA PRO A 5 -22.02 7.64 4.74
C PRO A 5 -20.63 7.64 4.11
N TYR A 6 -19.97 8.81 4.07
CA TYR A 6 -18.66 8.98 3.42
C TYR A 6 -17.63 7.94 3.88
N TRP A 7 -17.69 7.53 5.15
CA TRP A 7 -16.85 6.51 5.78
C TRP A 7 -17.07 5.07 5.28
N LEU A 8 -18.20 4.80 4.63
CA LEU A 8 -18.53 3.51 4.01
C LEU A 8 -18.24 3.50 2.50
N GLN A 9 -17.63 4.56 1.98
CA GLN A 9 -17.19 4.61 0.59
C GLN A 9 -15.72 4.14 0.49
N PRO A 10 -15.35 3.45 -0.60
CA PRO A 10 -14.00 2.93 -0.78
C PRO A 10 -12.99 4.01 -1.20
N ALA A 11 -13.47 5.13 -1.74
CA ALA A 11 -12.66 6.24 -2.23
C ALA A 11 -11.68 6.84 -1.20
N PRO A 12 -12.08 7.20 0.04
CA PRO A 12 -11.15 7.73 1.04
C PRO A 12 -10.04 6.73 1.39
N TYR A 13 -10.38 5.46 1.57
CA TYR A 13 -9.39 4.40 1.88
C TYR A 13 -8.44 4.16 0.71
N ARG A 14 -8.94 4.19 -0.54
CA ARG A 14 -8.09 4.11 -1.74
C ARG A 14 -7.08 5.26 -1.78
N ASN A 15 -7.53 6.48 -1.52
CA ASN A 15 -6.66 7.66 -1.55
C ASN A 15 -5.58 7.60 -0.45
N LEU A 16 -5.96 7.17 0.76
CA LEU A 16 -5.00 6.93 1.84
C LEU A 16 -3.99 5.85 1.46
N ALA A 17 -4.44 4.71 0.93
CA ALA A 17 -3.56 3.64 0.48
C ALA A 17 -2.61 4.07 -0.64
N ALA A 18 -3.06 4.92 -1.57
CA ALA A 18 -2.21 5.48 -2.62
C ALA A 18 -1.14 6.42 -2.05
N LEU A 19 -1.52 7.24 -1.05
CA LEU A 19 -0.59 8.17 -0.41
C LEU A 19 0.46 7.42 0.41
N THR A 20 0.07 6.42 1.19
CA THR A 20 1.01 5.57 1.93
C THR A 20 1.90 4.77 0.98
N ALA A 21 1.35 4.27 -0.13
CA ALA A 21 2.14 3.59 -1.15
C ALA A 21 3.21 4.51 -1.73
N PHE A 22 2.85 5.74 -2.10
CA PHE A 22 3.78 6.72 -2.65
C PHE A 22 4.84 7.15 -1.63
N ALA A 23 4.41 7.60 -0.45
CA ALA A 23 5.31 8.07 0.60
C ALA A 23 6.23 6.94 1.10
N GLY A 24 5.69 5.75 1.35
CA GLY A 24 6.45 4.59 1.77
C GLY A 24 7.44 4.12 0.71
N SER A 25 7.06 4.14 -0.57
CA SER A 25 7.97 3.76 -1.67
C SER A 25 9.12 4.76 -1.81
N LEU A 26 8.83 6.06 -1.67
CA LEU A 26 9.84 7.13 -1.75
C LEU A 26 10.80 7.08 -0.57
N LEU A 27 10.28 6.92 0.65
CA LEU A 27 11.09 6.76 1.85
C LEU A 27 11.95 5.49 1.76
N LEU A 28 11.36 4.37 1.34
CA LEU A 28 12.09 3.13 1.23
C LEU A 28 13.19 3.27 0.18
N TRP A 29 12.92 3.84 -1.00
CA TRP A 29 13.96 4.08 -2.01
C TRP A 29 15.09 4.99 -1.48
N ARG A 30 14.76 6.05 -0.77
CA ARG A 30 15.76 6.99 -0.23
C ARG A 30 16.66 6.37 0.83
N TYR A 31 16.09 5.60 1.75
CA TYR A 31 16.79 5.03 2.90
C TYR A 31 17.22 3.57 2.68
N TRP A 32 16.88 2.98 1.53
CA TRP A 32 17.25 1.62 1.14
C TRP A 32 18.74 1.29 1.32
N PRO A 33 19.69 2.15 0.89
CA PRO A 33 21.11 1.78 0.89
C PRO A 33 21.72 1.67 2.28
N GLN A 34 21.13 2.36 3.27
CA GLN A 34 21.71 2.52 4.60
C GLN A 34 21.14 1.50 5.61
N GLN A 35 20.06 0.78 5.26
CA GLN A 35 19.37 -0.17 6.16
C GLN A 35 19.05 0.40 7.56
N ASP A 36 18.84 1.71 7.64
CA ASP A 36 18.57 2.39 8.90
C ASP A 36 17.15 2.11 9.42
N MET A 37 16.91 2.46 10.69
CA MET A 37 15.59 2.47 11.33
C MET A 37 14.49 3.11 10.45
N ALA A 38 14.87 4.09 9.62
CA ALA A 38 13.99 4.76 8.66
C ALA A 38 13.51 3.85 7.51
N ALA A 39 14.36 2.95 7.00
CA ALA A 39 13.97 1.98 5.98
C ALA A 39 12.96 0.97 6.56
N PHE A 40 13.18 0.51 7.79
CA PHE A 40 12.21 -0.34 8.50
C PHE A 40 10.87 0.36 8.72
N ALA A 41 10.90 1.63 9.16
CA ALA A 41 9.69 2.44 9.30
C ALA A 41 8.94 2.61 7.96
N ALA A 42 9.66 2.77 6.84
CA ALA A 42 9.06 2.83 5.52
C ALA A 42 8.37 1.51 5.12
N VAL A 43 8.95 0.36 5.45
CA VAL A 43 8.31 -0.95 5.24
C VAL A 43 7.05 -1.08 6.08
N LEU A 44 7.10 -0.69 7.36
CA LEU A 44 5.91 -0.70 8.24
C LEU A 44 4.81 0.21 7.69
N LEU A 45 5.16 1.39 7.18
CA LEU A 45 4.22 2.32 6.56
C LEU A 45 3.55 1.71 5.32
N LEU A 46 4.33 1.03 4.46
CA LEU A 46 3.80 0.32 3.29
C LEU A 46 2.87 -0.84 3.70
N PHE A 47 3.24 -1.60 4.73
CA PHE A 47 2.38 -2.66 5.26
C PHE A 47 1.06 -2.11 5.81
N PHE A 48 1.10 -1.01 6.56
CA PHE A 48 -0.10 -0.35 7.05
C PHE A 48 -1.00 0.11 5.90
N GLY A 49 -0.40 0.72 4.87
CA GLY A 49 -1.12 1.12 3.68
C GLY A 49 -1.72 -0.05 2.88
N ALA A 50 -1.10 -1.23 2.91
CA ALA A 50 -1.67 -2.44 2.32
C ALA A 50 -2.92 -2.91 3.09
N LEU A 51 -2.93 -2.81 4.42
CA LEU A 51 -4.14 -3.10 5.23
C LEU A 51 -5.28 -2.14 4.90
N VAL A 52 -4.96 -0.84 4.72
CA VAL A 52 -5.94 0.17 4.29
C VAL A 52 -6.47 -0.15 2.88
N ALA A 53 -5.60 -0.56 1.95
CA ALA A 53 -6.01 -1.00 0.62
C ALA A 53 -6.94 -2.21 0.68
N MET A 54 -6.69 -3.17 1.58
CA MET A 54 -7.53 -4.35 1.78
C MET A 54 -8.93 -3.96 2.29
N ALA A 55 -9.02 -3.02 3.24
CA ALA A 55 -10.31 -2.48 3.67
C ALA A 55 -11.07 -1.79 2.51
N ALA A 56 -10.35 -1.05 1.66
CA ALA A 56 -10.91 -0.43 0.46
C ALA A 56 -11.44 -1.47 -0.54
N VAL A 57 -10.72 -2.58 -0.74
CA VAL A 57 -11.16 -3.72 -1.57
C VAL A 57 -12.47 -4.30 -1.04
N LEU A 58 -12.56 -4.56 0.27
CA LEU A 58 -13.77 -5.13 0.87
C LEU A 58 -14.99 -4.20 0.69
N LEU A 59 -14.80 -2.89 0.85
CA LEU A 59 -15.85 -1.89 0.63
C LEU A 59 -16.22 -1.78 -0.86
N ALA A 60 -15.23 -1.80 -1.76
CA ALA A 60 -15.45 -1.72 -3.20
C ALA A 60 -16.19 -2.96 -3.74
N LEU A 61 -15.87 -4.15 -3.23
CA LEU A 61 -16.59 -5.39 -3.54
C LEU A 61 -18.04 -5.32 -3.05
N ARG A 62 -18.29 -4.84 -1.83
CA ARG A 62 -19.65 -4.64 -1.30
C ARG A 62 -20.47 -3.71 -2.19
N LEU A 63 -19.85 -2.66 -2.72
CA LEU A 63 -20.51 -1.68 -3.58
C LEU A 63 -20.45 -2.03 -5.08
N ARG A 64 -19.95 -3.23 -5.43
CA ARG A 64 -19.77 -3.72 -6.81
C ARG A 64 -18.99 -2.77 -7.72
N GLN A 65 -18.04 -2.02 -7.16
CA GLN A 65 -17.18 -1.10 -7.90
C GLN A 65 -15.91 -1.79 -8.41
N SER A 66 -16.03 -2.53 -9.51
CA SER A 66 -14.94 -3.35 -10.07
C SER A 66 -13.65 -2.55 -10.34
N GLY A 67 -13.78 -1.31 -10.85
CA GLY A 67 -12.62 -0.46 -11.13
C GLY A 67 -11.84 -0.07 -9.86
N THR A 68 -12.55 0.33 -8.80
CA THR A 68 -11.94 0.69 -7.51
C THR A 68 -11.30 -0.53 -6.84
N THR A 69 -11.93 -1.70 -6.95
CA THR A 69 -11.39 -2.97 -6.44
C THR A 69 -10.04 -3.29 -7.08
N VAL A 70 -9.95 -3.25 -8.43
CA VAL A 70 -8.70 -3.56 -9.13
C VAL A 70 -7.60 -2.56 -8.76
N GLN A 71 -7.91 -1.27 -8.67
CA GLN A 71 -6.94 -0.26 -8.23
C GLN A 71 -6.40 -0.54 -6.83
N CYS A 72 -7.27 -0.90 -5.88
CA CYS A 72 -6.85 -1.22 -4.52
C CYS A 72 -6.04 -2.51 -4.46
N LEU A 73 -6.37 -3.52 -5.26
CA LEU A 73 -5.58 -4.75 -5.39
C LEU A 73 -4.18 -4.45 -5.92
N LEU A 74 -4.06 -3.63 -6.96
CA LEU A 74 -2.76 -3.21 -7.51
C LEU A 74 -1.94 -2.44 -6.47
N LEU A 75 -2.56 -1.52 -5.73
CA LEU A 75 -1.90 -0.79 -4.63
C LEU A 75 -1.44 -1.73 -3.51
N MET A 76 -2.23 -2.75 -3.19
CA MET A 76 -1.89 -3.74 -2.17
C MET A 76 -0.70 -4.59 -2.63
N LEU A 77 -0.74 -5.10 -3.86
CA LEU A 77 0.36 -5.84 -4.49
C LEU A 77 1.64 -5.02 -4.55
N TRP A 78 1.53 -3.73 -4.88
CA TRP A 78 2.68 -2.83 -4.91
C TRP A 78 3.32 -2.67 -3.52
N GLN A 79 2.51 -2.40 -2.50
CA GLN A 79 3.00 -2.15 -1.14
C GLN A 79 3.63 -3.38 -0.49
N ILE A 80 3.25 -4.59 -0.89
CA ILE A 80 3.87 -5.84 -0.43
C ILE A 80 5.06 -6.23 -1.31
N GLY A 81 4.92 -6.10 -2.63
CA GLY A 81 5.90 -6.55 -3.60
C GLY A 81 7.17 -5.68 -3.63
N LEU A 82 7.03 -4.36 -3.49
CA LEU A 82 8.18 -3.45 -3.55
C LEU A 82 9.20 -3.70 -2.43
N PRO A 83 8.81 -3.82 -1.14
CA PRO A 83 9.72 -4.23 -0.08
C PRO A 83 10.36 -5.60 -0.32
N LEU A 84 9.57 -6.56 -0.81
CA LEU A 84 10.03 -7.94 -1.04
C LEU A 84 11.10 -8.02 -2.14
N VAL A 85 10.87 -7.33 -3.27
CA VAL A 85 11.82 -7.26 -4.39
C VAL A 85 13.11 -6.55 -3.99
N LEU A 86 13.00 -5.51 -3.18
CA LEU A 86 14.17 -4.83 -2.68
C LEU A 86 14.95 -5.77 -1.75
N MET A 87 14.30 -6.44 -0.78
CA MET A 87 14.97 -7.40 0.12
C MET A 87 15.63 -8.57 -0.63
N SER A 88 15.02 -9.09 -1.69
CA SER A 88 15.61 -10.18 -2.46
C SER A 88 16.89 -9.77 -3.21
N ARG A 89 17.01 -8.50 -3.63
CA ARG A 89 18.25 -7.98 -4.24
C ARG A 89 19.41 -7.94 -3.25
N LEU A 90 19.16 -7.67 -1.98
CA LEU A 90 20.20 -7.71 -0.94
C LEU A 90 20.71 -9.13 -0.71
N TYR A 91 19.81 -10.12 -0.73
CA TYR A 91 20.20 -11.52 -0.55
C TYR A 91 21.17 -12.01 -1.63
N HIS A 92 21.06 -11.51 -2.86
CA HIS A 92 21.99 -11.81 -3.95
C HIS A 92 23.31 -11.04 -3.91
N GLN A 93 23.45 -10.01 -3.07
CA GLN A 93 24.73 -9.29 -2.88
C GLN A 93 25.55 -9.83 -1.71
N ALA A 94 24.98 -10.73 -0.88
CA ALA A 94 25.62 -11.31 0.29
C ALA A 94 26.19 -12.72 0.05
N VAL A 95 26.12 -13.24 -1.18
CA VAL A 95 26.68 -14.53 -1.64
C VAL A 95 27.73 -14.25 -2.69
#